data_AF-A0A7S3HAD8-F1
#
_entry.id   AF-A0A7S3HAD8-F1
#
_cell.length_a   1.000
_cell.length_b   1.000
_cell.length_c   1.000
_cell.angle_alpha   90.00
_cell.angle_beta   90.00
_cell.angle_gamma   90.00
#
_symmetry.space_group_name_H-M   'P 1'
#
loop_
_entity.id
_entity.type
_entity.pdbx_description
1 polymer ?
#
loop_
_entity_poly.entity_id
_entity_poly.type
_entity_poly.pdbx_seq_one_letter_code
_entity_poly.pdbx_strand_id
1 'polypeptide(L)'
;MTALQLIILVIVLSACSISAKLSYSKGGARTRFEEKFQKTCSKYKFVDKYLENIKNPSNDYLIFVFHEAGQKAHGGLGDRVAGMITAMAYAIRTERTFLLQGDQAFEDAFRPYFPPDEEGKALSEHFTWKSWDWANWNREYASNMTKLPCINPHKNAHHCSLDLHYHNKFKVIKYYGNRSYLCRWLIKPSLGLRKELVETLGITERSNLYEVAGCMLRLAMWPTDHLWTALDDSLEAQFHQSNQFSSPGDASAANTGDKSIVSTSKQIGFHFRCGDTSFSATKNSAPNPECYFDTTGKVPWKGTAFSDDHSLDSPLDEAKCGQKLLQQASSPATAVGASASVSGSPNNSASGGVLAYIASDNGDSAVQINSTLAWPFAIKPPEACHMDIQKSTHCTLTTTLHWFMLSLSDVLVMQALIKPPESVYSNSPETAHLKDEEPAPISAFSRYAAIYSLSPEVIRYGRGCHTANTTALSYQTHGNWVCDPKMFY
;
A
#
# COMPACT_ATOMS: atom_id res chain seq x y z
N MET A 1 -35.89 26.86 -10.69
CA MET A 1 -35.54 25.45 -10.96
C MET A 1 -36.48 24.56 -10.16
N THR A 2 -37.19 23.65 -10.83
CA THR A 2 -38.09 22.71 -10.13
C THR A 2 -37.28 21.52 -9.60
N ALA A 3 -37.78 20.84 -8.55
CA ALA A 3 -37.10 19.67 -7.96
C ALA A 3 -36.78 18.57 -9.01
N LEU A 4 -37.60 18.46 -10.07
CA LEU A 4 -37.38 17.54 -11.17
C LEU A 4 -36.17 17.92 -12.05
N GLN A 5 -35.90 19.21 -12.25
CA GLN A 5 -34.71 19.68 -12.98
C GLN A 5 -33.42 19.44 -12.19
N LEU A 6 -33.47 19.52 -10.85
CA LEU A 6 -32.34 19.19 -9.99
C LEU A 6 -32.02 17.69 -10.03
N ILE A 7 -33.04 16.82 -10.02
CA ILE A 7 -32.88 15.37 -10.12
C ILE A 7 -32.33 14.96 -11.49
N ILE A 8 -32.83 15.55 -12.59
CA ILE A 8 -32.30 15.27 -13.93
C ILE A 8 -30.85 15.77 -14.06
N LEU A 9 -30.51 16.94 -13.51
CA LEU A 9 -29.12 17.43 -13.53
C LEU A 9 -28.18 16.53 -12.72
N VAL A 10 -28.60 16.04 -11.55
CA VAL A 10 -27.82 15.10 -10.73
C VAL A 10 -27.68 13.73 -11.43
N ILE A 11 -28.72 13.24 -12.11
CA ILE A 11 -28.66 11.98 -12.86
C ILE A 11 -27.79 12.13 -14.12
N VAL A 12 -27.84 13.27 -14.82
CA VAL A 12 -27.02 13.53 -16.02
C VAL A 12 -25.55 13.77 -15.66
N LEU A 13 -25.27 14.45 -14.53
CA LEU A 13 -23.90 14.59 -14.01
C LEU A 13 -23.34 13.28 -13.44
N SER A 14 -24.19 12.38 -12.93
CA SER A 14 -23.78 11.05 -12.47
C SER A 14 -23.62 10.04 -13.62
N ALA A 15 -24.36 10.21 -14.71
CA ALA A 15 -24.37 9.28 -15.85
C ALA A 15 -23.31 9.60 -16.93
N CYS A 16 -22.75 10.81 -16.96
CA CYS A 16 -21.55 11.11 -17.72
C CYS A 16 -20.27 10.82 -16.91
N SER A 17 -20.23 9.67 -16.24
CA SER A 17 -18.95 9.03 -15.91
C SER A 17 -18.36 8.49 -17.21
N ILE A 18 -17.90 9.41 -18.08
CA ILE A 18 -17.00 9.06 -19.18
C ILE A 18 -15.83 8.40 -18.47
N SER A 19 -15.80 7.07 -18.50
CA SER A 19 -14.62 6.29 -18.17
C SER A 19 -13.60 6.60 -19.26
N ALA A 20 -13.06 7.81 -19.24
CA ALA A 20 -11.81 8.13 -19.91
C ALA A 20 -10.89 7.02 -19.46
N LYS A 21 -10.36 6.25 -20.40
CA LYS A 21 -9.36 5.23 -20.12
C LYS A 21 -8.16 5.98 -19.55
N LEU A 22 -8.16 6.21 -18.25
CA LEU A 22 -7.15 6.98 -17.53
C LEU A 22 -5.87 6.17 -17.65
N SER A 23 -5.00 6.69 -18.51
CA SER A 23 -3.67 6.15 -18.71
C SER A 23 -2.87 6.32 -17.42
N TYR A 24 -1.95 5.41 -17.10
CA TYR A 24 -0.94 5.68 -16.06
C TYR A 24 0.08 6.76 -16.48
N SER A 25 -0.05 7.35 -17.67
CA SER A 25 0.68 8.55 -18.07
C SER A 25 0.30 9.77 -17.23
N LYS A 26 1.15 10.81 -17.30
CA LYS A 26 1.08 12.09 -16.57
C LYS A 26 -0.34 12.50 -16.15
N GLY A 27 -0.59 12.53 -14.85
CA GLY A 27 -1.85 12.92 -14.22
C GLY A 27 -2.92 11.83 -14.09
N GLY A 28 -2.96 10.81 -14.97
CA GLY A 28 -4.01 9.79 -14.91
C GLY A 28 -3.89 8.83 -13.73
N ALA A 29 -2.67 8.54 -13.27
CA ALA A 29 -2.44 7.80 -12.02
C ALA A 29 -3.01 8.53 -10.80
N ARG A 30 -2.86 9.87 -10.76
CA ARG A 30 -3.41 10.71 -9.70
C ARG A 30 -4.93 10.70 -9.68
N THR A 31 -5.58 10.92 -10.83
CA THR A 31 -7.05 10.87 -10.92
C THR A 31 -7.59 9.52 -10.44
N ARG A 32 -6.99 8.40 -10.89
CA ARG A 32 -7.41 7.06 -10.43
C ARG A 32 -7.22 6.86 -8.93
N PHE A 33 -6.13 7.39 -8.37
CA PHE A 33 -5.88 7.34 -6.94
C PHE A 33 -6.98 8.08 -6.17
N GLU A 34 -7.30 9.31 -6.58
CA GLU A 34 -8.32 10.17 -5.97
C GLU A 34 -9.73 9.57 -6.09
N GLU A 35 -10.12 9.15 -7.30
CA GLU A 35 -11.43 8.52 -7.56
C GLU A 35 -11.63 7.26 -6.71
N LYS A 36 -10.60 6.43 -6.58
CA LYS A 36 -10.67 5.22 -5.77
C LYS A 36 -10.81 5.53 -4.28
N PHE A 37 -10.14 6.58 -3.79
CA PHE A 37 -10.35 7.03 -2.41
C PHE A 37 -11.80 7.50 -2.19
N GLN A 38 -12.34 8.36 -3.07
CA GLN A 38 -13.72 8.84 -2.93
C GLN A 38 -14.74 7.70 -3.00
N LYS A 39 -14.57 6.80 -3.98
CA LYS A 39 -15.49 5.66 -4.16
C LYS A 39 -15.47 4.70 -2.97
N THR A 40 -14.29 4.42 -2.42
CA THR A 40 -14.13 3.39 -1.40
C THR A 40 -14.30 3.94 0.02
N CYS A 41 -13.76 5.12 0.30
CA CYS A 41 -13.60 5.62 1.67
C CYS A 41 -14.74 6.52 2.15
N SER A 42 -15.43 7.25 1.27
CA SER A 42 -16.44 8.23 1.68
C SER A 42 -17.68 7.63 2.36
N LYS A 43 -17.81 6.29 2.37
CA LYS A 43 -18.85 5.58 3.14
C LYS A 43 -18.55 5.45 4.64
N TYR A 44 -17.29 5.68 5.06
CA TYR A 44 -16.88 5.45 6.44
C TYR A 44 -16.98 6.73 7.27
N LYS A 45 -17.70 6.65 8.39
CA LYS A 45 -17.88 7.78 9.34
C LYS A 45 -16.58 8.36 9.89
N PHE A 46 -15.54 7.54 10.01
CA PHE A 46 -14.25 8.03 10.50
C PHE A 46 -13.57 9.01 9.54
N VAL A 47 -13.91 9.01 8.26
CA VAL A 47 -13.38 9.97 7.27
C VAL A 47 -13.87 11.37 7.65
N ASP A 48 -15.17 11.52 7.90
CA ASP A 48 -15.74 12.81 8.31
C ASP A 48 -15.18 13.28 9.65
N LYS A 49 -15.08 12.38 10.64
CA LYS A 49 -14.48 12.70 11.95
C LYS A 49 -13.03 13.13 11.84
N TYR A 50 -12.26 12.50 10.97
CA TYR A 50 -10.88 12.90 10.72
C TYR A 50 -10.80 14.31 10.13
N LEU A 51 -11.64 14.61 9.12
CA LEU A 51 -11.69 15.93 8.50
C LEU A 51 -12.17 17.01 9.48
N GLU A 52 -13.13 16.70 10.33
CA GLU A 52 -13.58 17.58 11.41
C GLU A 52 -12.45 17.87 12.40
N ASN A 53 -11.67 16.85 12.79
CA ASN A 53 -10.53 17.00 13.69
C ASN A 53 -9.38 17.79 13.05
N ILE A 54 -9.15 17.68 11.73
CA ILE A 54 -8.20 18.58 11.05
C ILE A 54 -8.68 20.04 11.12
N LYS A 55 -9.97 20.30 10.88
CA LYS A 55 -10.53 21.66 10.92
C LYS A 55 -10.55 22.24 12.33
N ASN A 56 -10.87 21.38 13.31
CA ASN A 56 -11.02 21.73 14.71
C ASN A 56 -10.16 20.77 15.57
N PRO A 57 -8.83 20.96 15.59
CA PRO A 57 -7.94 20.11 16.38
C PRO A 57 -8.36 20.08 17.84
N SER A 58 -8.41 18.89 18.43
CA SER A 58 -8.56 18.77 19.87
C SER A 58 -7.26 19.16 20.55
N ASN A 59 -7.36 19.52 21.83
CA ASN A 59 -6.18 19.83 22.64
C ASN A 59 -5.48 18.57 23.17
N ASP A 60 -5.90 17.37 22.75
CA ASP A 60 -5.30 16.09 23.11
C ASP A 60 -4.68 15.45 21.88
N TYR A 61 -3.42 15.04 21.97
CA TYR A 61 -2.63 14.64 20.81
C TYR A 61 -2.20 13.18 20.88
N LEU A 62 -2.16 12.54 19.72
CA LEU A 62 -1.42 11.32 19.48
C LEU A 62 -0.40 11.59 18.39
N ILE A 63 0.88 11.60 18.75
CA ILE A 63 2.01 11.73 17.83
C ILE A 63 2.47 10.32 17.47
N PHE A 64 2.27 9.91 16.22
CA PHE A 64 2.92 8.73 15.66
C PHE A 64 4.34 9.07 15.20
N VAL A 65 5.32 8.32 15.68
CA VAL A 65 6.72 8.50 15.29
C VAL A 65 7.06 7.53 14.17
N PHE A 66 6.98 8.03 12.94
CA PHE A 66 7.38 7.31 11.74
C PHE A 66 8.92 7.20 11.64
N HIS A 67 9.63 8.25 12.05
CA HIS A 67 11.07 8.25 12.21
C HIS A 67 11.53 9.30 13.23
N GLU A 68 12.59 8.99 13.99
CA GLU A 68 13.27 9.96 14.87
C GLU A 68 14.79 9.72 14.83
N ALA A 69 15.57 10.80 14.73
CA ALA A 69 17.01 10.72 14.72
C ALA A 69 17.55 10.03 15.99
N GLY A 70 18.48 9.09 15.83
CA GLY A 70 19.05 8.31 16.93
C GLY A 70 18.23 7.08 17.34
N GLN A 71 17.04 6.87 16.76
CA GLN A 71 16.26 5.67 17.00
C GLN A 71 16.88 4.45 16.32
N LYS A 72 17.08 3.37 17.09
CA LYS A 72 17.91 2.24 16.66
C LYS A 72 17.20 1.23 15.73
N ALA A 73 15.86 1.15 15.76
CA ALA A 73 15.10 0.30 14.84
C ALA A 73 13.62 0.72 14.83
N HIS A 74 13.00 0.84 13.66
CA HIS A 74 11.54 0.94 13.48
C HIS A 74 10.95 -0.21 12.65
N GLY A 75 11.80 -1.07 12.10
CA GLY A 75 11.44 -1.90 10.96
C GLY A 75 11.33 -1.07 9.68
N GLY A 76 11.21 -1.79 8.56
CA GLY A 76 11.18 -1.18 7.24
C GLY A 76 9.91 -0.35 7.03
N LEU A 77 9.76 0.23 5.83
CA LEU A 77 8.60 1.06 5.47
C LEU A 77 7.26 0.39 5.82
N GLY A 78 7.10 -0.90 5.47
CA GLY A 78 5.87 -1.64 5.76
C GLY A 78 5.56 -1.77 7.27
N ASP A 79 6.58 -1.92 8.12
CA ASP A 79 6.37 -2.03 9.58
C ASP A 79 5.92 -0.70 10.18
N ARG A 80 6.50 0.40 9.72
CA ARG A 80 6.10 1.76 10.15
C ARG A 80 4.66 2.07 9.73
N VAL A 81 4.29 1.70 8.50
CA VAL A 81 2.92 1.84 8.00
C VAL A 81 1.93 1.00 8.81
N ALA A 82 2.33 -0.19 9.27
CA ALA A 82 1.52 -1.01 10.19
C ALA A 82 1.20 -0.28 11.51
N GLY A 83 2.23 0.28 12.15
CA GLY A 83 2.08 1.03 13.39
C GLY A 83 1.20 2.26 13.27
N MET A 84 1.29 2.95 12.13
CA MET A 84 0.49 4.13 11.82
C MET A 84 -1.02 3.83 11.76
N ILE A 85 -1.42 2.64 11.29
CA ILE A 85 -2.84 2.22 11.30
C ILE A 85 -3.37 2.16 12.72
N THR A 86 -2.65 1.50 13.63
CA THR A 86 -3.02 1.45 15.06
C THR A 86 -3.12 2.85 15.64
N ALA A 87 -2.11 3.70 15.36
CA ALA A 87 -2.08 5.05 15.89
C ALA A 87 -3.28 5.87 15.40
N MET A 88 -3.52 5.89 14.08
CA MET A 88 -4.62 6.64 13.49
C MET A 88 -5.98 6.15 13.98
N ALA A 89 -6.19 4.84 14.03
CA ALA A 89 -7.42 4.26 14.53
C ALA A 89 -7.65 4.63 16.01
N TYR A 90 -6.60 4.60 16.83
CA TYR A 90 -6.67 5.03 18.23
C TYR A 90 -6.97 6.52 18.37
N ALA A 91 -6.33 7.38 17.56
CA ALA A 91 -6.56 8.82 17.59
C ALA A 91 -8.02 9.15 17.30
N ILE A 92 -8.60 8.56 16.25
CA ILE A 92 -10.01 8.77 15.89
C ILE A 92 -10.94 8.22 16.99
N ARG A 93 -10.65 7.01 17.47
CA ARG A 93 -11.43 6.34 18.52
C ARG A 93 -11.48 7.16 19.83
N THR A 94 -10.41 7.88 20.13
CA THR A 94 -10.26 8.67 21.37
C THR A 94 -10.36 10.18 21.14
N GLU A 95 -10.82 10.63 19.97
CA GLU A 95 -11.01 12.04 19.60
C GLU A 95 -9.73 12.91 19.79
N ARG A 96 -8.57 12.30 19.61
CA ARG A 96 -7.26 12.96 19.66
C ARG A 96 -6.86 13.49 18.30
N THR A 97 -6.23 14.65 18.25
CA THR A 97 -5.56 15.12 17.02
C THR A 97 -4.37 14.23 16.71
N PHE A 98 -4.41 13.61 15.53
CA PHE A 98 -3.33 12.77 15.02
C PHE A 98 -2.23 13.65 14.42
N LEU A 99 -1.01 13.45 14.90
CA LEU A 99 0.19 14.09 14.38
C LEU A 99 1.17 13.02 13.92
N LEU A 100 1.92 13.30 12.87
CA LEU A 100 2.94 12.41 12.35
C LEU A 100 4.30 13.11 12.41
N GLN A 101 5.28 12.44 13.02
CA GLN A 101 6.68 12.84 13.03
C GLN A 101 7.47 11.89 12.11
N GLY A 102 7.91 12.41 10.95
CA GLY A 102 8.64 11.66 9.93
C GLY A 102 10.11 12.09 9.81
N ASP A 103 10.79 11.54 8.81
CA ASP A 103 12.00 12.17 8.28
C ASP A 103 11.62 13.15 7.17
N GLN A 104 12.58 13.99 6.77
CA GLN A 104 12.35 15.02 5.76
C GLN A 104 11.79 14.43 4.46
N ALA A 105 12.34 13.30 3.99
CA ALA A 105 11.90 12.66 2.75
C ALA A 105 10.43 12.21 2.82
N PHE A 106 10.01 11.62 3.94
CA PHE A 106 8.63 11.19 4.14
C PHE A 106 7.67 12.39 4.22
N GLU A 107 8.05 13.43 4.97
CA GLU A 107 7.24 14.65 5.14
C GLU A 107 7.20 15.53 3.87
N ASP A 108 8.19 15.39 2.99
CA ASP A 108 8.18 15.95 1.63
C ASP A 108 7.21 15.19 0.72
N ALA A 109 7.13 13.86 0.88
CA ALA A 109 6.39 12.98 -0.01
C ALA A 109 4.89 12.89 0.34
N PHE A 110 4.54 13.03 1.61
CA PHE A 110 3.17 12.88 2.09
C PHE A 110 2.71 14.02 3.00
N ARG A 111 1.40 14.23 3.01
CA ARG A 111 0.68 15.20 3.86
C ARG A 111 -0.62 14.60 4.37
N PRO A 112 -1.28 15.17 5.39
CA PRO A 112 -2.65 14.80 5.71
C PRO A 112 -3.59 15.11 4.53
N TYR A 113 -4.57 14.24 4.28
CA TYR A 113 -5.64 14.49 3.33
C TYR A 113 -6.56 15.60 3.80
N PHE A 114 -6.86 16.53 2.90
CA PHE A 114 -7.94 17.49 3.04
C PHE A 114 -8.56 17.74 1.67
N PRO A 115 -9.89 17.71 1.53
CA PRO A 115 -10.54 17.95 0.24
C PRO A 115 -10.26 19.38 -0.24
N PRO A 116 -10.25 19.63 -1.56
CA PRO A 116 -10.26 20.99 -2.10
C PRO A 116 -11.52 21.73 -1.63
N ASP A 117 -11.47 23.07 -1.59
CA ASP A 117 -12.64 23.89 -1.25
C ASP A 117 -13.69 23.93 -2.38
N GLU A 118 -14.80 24.65 -2.15
CA GLU A 118 -15.88 24.82 -3.13
C GLU A 118 -15.41 25.51 -4.43
N GLU A 119 -14.31 26.28 -4.37
CA GLU A 119 -13.68 26.93 -5.52
C GLU A 119 -12.63 26.04 -6.19
N GLY A 120 -12.42 24.82 -5.69
CA GLY A 120 -11.42 23.88 -6.18
C GLY A 120 -9.98 24.22 -5.79
N LYS A 121 -9.76 25.19 -4.88
CA LYS A 121 -8.43 25.53 -4.38
C LYS A 121 -7.96 24.49 -3.38
N ALA A 122 -6.69 24.13 -3.50
CA ALA A 122 -6.04 23.17 -2.62
C ALA A 122 -5.76 23.78 -1.24
N LEU A 123 -6.76 23.83 -0.36
CA LEU A 123 -6.56 24.10 1.08
C LEU A 123 -5.57 23.11 1.72
N SER A 124 -5.31 21.98 1.06
CA SER A 124 -4.38 20.93 1.47
C SER A 124 -2.91 21.35 1.52
N GLU A 125 -2.50 22.49 0.96
CA GLU A 125 -1.09 22.94 1.06
C GLU A 125 -0.73 23.46 2.45
N HIS A 126 -1.71 23.96 3.21
CA HIS A 126 -1.48 24.43 4.59
C HIS A 126 -1.26 23.28 5.57
N PHE A 127 -1.84 22.11 5.30
CA PHE A 127 -1.73 20.95 6.16
C PHE A 127 -0.52 20.11 5.73
N THR A 128 0.56 20.17 6.49
CA THR A 128 1.79 19.42 6.21
C THR A 128 2.23 18.65 7.45
N TRP A 129 3.08 17.64 7.27
CA TRP A 129 3.72 16.97 8.41
C TRP A 129 4.97 17.70 8.91
N LYS A 130 5.59 18.54 8.06
CA LYS A 130 6.76 19.36 8.40
C LYS A 130 6.48 20.43 9.46
N SER A 131 5.25 20.93 9.49
CA SER A 131 4.77 21.87 10.50
C SER A 131 3.41 21.42 11.02
N TRP A 132 3.23 21.48 12.35
CA TRP A 132 1.97 21.19 13.03
C TRP A 132 1.25 22.47 13.47
N ASP A 133 1.58 23.63 12.88
CA ASP A 133 0.94 24.91 13.23
C ASP A 133 -0.59 24.85 13.02
N TRP A 134 -1.04 24.15 11.98
CA TRP A 134 -2.46 23.91 11.70
C TRP A 134 -3.17 23.13 12.81
N ALA A 135 -2.44 22.37 13.63
CA ALA A 135 -2.98 21.54 14.69
C ALA A 135 -3.05 22.23 16.06
N ASN A 136 -2.76 23.54 16.11
CA ASN A 136 -2.60 24.31 17.35
C ASN A 136 -1.61 23.66 18.34
N TRP A 137 -0.62 22.93 17.81
CA TRP A 137 0.37 22.23 18.64
C TRP A 137 1.24 23.23 19.39
N ASN A 138 1.27 23.13 20.72
CA ASN A 138 2.15 23.94 21.57
C ASN A 138 3.17 23.04 22.29
N ARG A 139 4.45 23.44 22.28
CA ARG A 139 5.55 22.74 22.96
C ARG A 139 5.31 22.57 24.46
N GLU A 140 4.55 23.44 25.11
CA GLU A 140 4.20 23.32 26.53
C GLU A 140 3.45 22.02 26.84
N TYR A 141 2.72 21.47 25.87
CA TYR A 141 2.00 20.20 26.02
C TYR A 141 2.95 19.01 26.20
N ALA A 142 4.23 19.15 25.82
CA ALA A 142 5.26 18.13 26.04
C ALA A 142 5.50 17.83 27.53
N SER A 143 5.13 18.76 28.44
CA SER A 143 5.21 18.54 29.90
C SER A 143 4.27 17.44 30.40
N ASN A 144 3.14 17.20 29.73
CA ASN A 144 2.19 16.13 30.01
C ASN A 144 2.17 15.08 28.87
N MET A 145 3.37 14.66 28.46
CA MET A 145 3.56 13.67 27.41
C MET A 145 3.97 12.31 27.98
N THR A 146 3.36 11.24 27.47
CA THR A 146 3.85 9.87 27.66
C THR A 146 4.50 9.36 26.38
N LYS A 147 5.55 8.52 26.51
CA LYS A 147 6.22 7.86 25.39
C LYS A 147 5.96 6.36 25.45
N LEU A 148 5.55 5.77 24.33
CA LEU A 148 5.21 4.35 24.23
C LEU A 148 6.13 3.67 23.20
N PRO A 149 7.26 3.06 23.65
CA PRO A 149 8.21 2.38 22.78
C PRO A 149 7.69 0.98 22.40
N CYS A 150 6.93 0.91 21.32
CA CYS A 150 6.14 -0.25 20.91
C CYS A 150 6.63 -0.89 19.60
N ILE A 151 7.94 -0.91 19.43
CA ILE A 151 8.60 -1.54 18.29
C ILE A 151 9.03 -2.92 18.71
N ASN A 152 8.52 -3.95 18.03
CA ASN A 152 8.70 -5.35 18.41
C ASN A 152 8.38 -5.60 19.90
N PRO A 153 7.14 -5.28 20.33
CA PRO A 153 6.79 -5.27 21.74
C PRO A 153 6.84 -6.67 22.38
N HIS A 154 7.29 -6.71 23.64
CA HIS A 154 7.36 -7.93 24.43
C HIS A 154 5.99 -8.45 24.89
N LYS A 155 5.90 -9.74 25.26
CA LYS A 155 4.65 -10.41 25.71
C LYS A 155 3.81 -9.71 26.76
N ASN A 156 4.43 -8.91 27.60
CA ASN A 156 3.75 -8.19 28.68
C ASN A 156 3.48 -6.71 28.33
N ALA A 157 3.84 -6.25 27.13
CA ALA A 157 3.69 -4.86 26.69
C ALA A 157 2.27 -4.57 26.18
N HIS A 158 1.25 -4.88 26.99
CA HIS A 158 -0.16 -4.71 26.63
C HIS A 158 -0.56 -3.26 26.33
N HIS A 159 0.23 -2.28 26.77
CA HIS A 159 0.02 -0.88 26.41
C HIS A 159 0.24 -0.61 24.91
N CYS A 160 0.99 -1.46 24.20
CA CYS A 160 1.30 -1.27 22.79
C CYS A 160 0.14 -1.56 21.84
N SER A 161 -0.81 -2.41 22.25
CA SER A 161 -2.05 -2.61 21.48
C SER A 161 -3.04 -1.46 21.64
N LEU A 162 -2.79 -0.51 22.54
CA LEU A 162 -3.67 0.62 22.84
C LEU A 162 -5.13 0.17 23.08
N ASP A 163 -5.31 -1.00 23.72
CA ASP A 163 -6.63 -1.57 24.01
C ASP A 163 -7.43 -0.69 24.99
N LEU A 164 -6.73 -0.15 26.01
CA LEU A 164 -7.33 0.55 27.15
C LEU A 164 -7.15 2.07 27.07
N HIS A 165 -8.11 2.80 27.64
CA HIS A 165 -8.07 4.26 27.80
C HIS A 165 -7.10 4.75 28.89
N TYR A 166 -6.19 3.90 29.39
CA TYR A 166 -5.24 4.27 30.44
C TYR A 166 -4.41 5.52 30.08
N HIS A 167 -4.17 5.72 28.79
CA HIS A 167 -3.39 6.85 28.29
C HIS A 167 -4.20 8.16 28.20
N ASN A 168 -5.52 8.15 28.46
CA ASN A 168 -6.36 9.34 28.39
C ASN A 168 -6.00 10.41 29.42
N LYS A 169 -5.28 10.07 30.50
CA LYS A 169 -4.76 11.04 31.47
C LYS A 169 -3.64 11.94 30.91
N PHE A 170 -3.01 11.53 29.82
CA PHE A 170 -1.94 12.29 29.19
C PHE A 170 -2.52 13.17 28.08
N LYS A 171 -2.09 14.43 28.06
CA LYS A 171 -2.44 15.36 26.97
C LYS A 171 -1.81 14.90 25.66
N VAL A 172 -0.57 14.42 25.71
CA VAL A 172 0.17 13.96 24.53
C VAL A 172 0.61 12.51 24.70
N ILE A 173 0.34 11.68 23.71
CA ILE A 173 0.87 10.33 23.61
C ILE A 173 1.82 10.29 22.41
N LYS A 174 3.10 10.01 22.65
CA LYS A 174 4.09 9.79 21.60
C LYS A 174 4.30 8.29 21.41
N TYR A 175 3.77 7.76 20.32
CA TYR A 175 3.67 6.32 20.05
C TYR A 175 4.65 5.89 18.97
N TYR A 176 5.51 4.94 19.32
CA TYR A 176 6.51 4.35 18.44
C TYR A 176 6.07 2.92 18.12
N GLY A 177 5.14 2.74 17.19
CA GLY A 177 4.57 1.42 16.88
C GLY A 177 5.05 0.86 15.55
N ASN A 178 5.14 -0.46 15.45
CA ASN A 178 5.40 -1.16 14.18
C ASN A 178 4.44 -2.33 13.89
N ARG A 179 3.29 -2.36 14.59
CA ARG A 179 2.25 -3.40 14.47
C ARG A 179 0.88 -2.76 14.31
N SER A 180 0.03 -3.38 13.48
CA SER A 180 -1.39 -3.05 13.33
C SER A 180 -2.22 -3.96 14.25
N TYR A 181 -2.97 -3.35 15.17
CA TYR A 181 -3.88 -4.06 16.11
C TYR A 181 -5.36 -3.87 15.76
N LEU A 182 -5.68 -3.32 14.59
CA LEU A 182 -7.06 -2.97 14.23
C LEU A 182 -8.02 -4.17 14.30
N CYS A 183 -7.60 -5.35 13.80
CA CYS A 183 -8.42 -6.56 13.85
C CYS A 183 -8.65 -7.06 15.28
N ARG A 184 -7.63 -6.96 16.15
CA ARG A 184 -7.71 -7.37 17.56
C ARG A 184 -8.88 -6.71 18.27
N TRP A 185 -9.05 -5.41 18.10
CA TRP A 185 -10.11 -4.67 18.79
C TRP A 185 -11.53 -5.13 18.40
N LEU A 186 -11.70 -5.69 17.19
CA LEU A 186 -12.96 -6.26 16.75
C LEU A 186 -13.16 -7.71 17.22
N ILE A 187 -12.15 -8.56 17.02
CA ILE A 187 -12.33 -10.01 17.17
C ILE A 187 -12.20 -10.51 18.60
N LYS A 188 -11.74 -9.68 19.55
CA LYS A 188 -11.59 -10.06 20.96
C LYS A 188 -12.77 -9.52 21.80
N PRO A 189 -13.82 -10.32 22.08
CA PRO A 189 -14.92 -9.90 22.93
C PRO A 189 -14.47 -9.39 24.30
N SER A 190 -13.42 -9.99 24.88
CA SER A 190 -12.88 -9.63 26.19
C SER A 190 -12.45 -8.17 26.32
N LEU A 191 -12.17 -7.49 25.20
CA LEU A 191 -11.79 -6.07 25.21
C LEU A 191 -13.00 -5.13 25.34
N GLY A 192 -14.22 -5.61 25.06
CA GLY A 192 -15.43 -4.78 25.16
C GLY A 192 -15.53 -3.62 24.15
N LEU A 193 -14.65 -3.56 23.14
CA LEU A 193 -14.53 -2.40 22.24
C LEU A 193 -15.50 -2.40 21.05
N ARG A 194 -16.23 -3.49 20.80
CA ARG A 194 -17.02 -3.64 19.56
C ARG A 194 -18.03 -2.53 19.35
N LYS A 195 -18.80 -2.18 20.39
CA LYS A 195 -19.80 -1.11 20.34
C LYS A 195 -19.15 0.24 20.01
N GLU A 196 -18.05 0.55 20.71
CA GLU A 196 -17.27 1.76 20.50
C GLU A 196 -16.73 1.84 19.07
N LEU A 197 -16.21 0.74 18.49
CA LEU A 197 -15.70 0.73 17.11
C LEU A 197 -16.80 0.95 16.07
N VAL A 198 -18.02 0.45 16.31
CA VAL A 198 -19.18 0.74 15.46
C VAL A 198 -19.55 2.22 15.52
N GLU A 199 -19.52 2.82 16.71
CA GLU A 199 -19.89 4.23 16.92
C GLU A 199 -18.81 5.20 16.42
N THR A 200 -17.54 4.86 16.65
CA THR A 200 -16.41 5.73 16.35
C THR A 200 -15.93 5.57 14.91
N LEU A 201 -15.73 4.33 14.47
CA LEU A 201 -15.18 4.00 13.16
C LEU A 201 -16.23 3.53 12.15
N GLY A 202 -17.44 3.15 12.59
CA GLY A 202 -18.45 2.59 11.68
C GLY A 202 -18.07 1.22 11.13
N ILE A 203 -17.25 0.45 11.87
CA ILE A 203 -16.77 -0.87 11.44
C ILE A 203 -17.40 -1.99 12.27
N THR A 204 -17.57 -3.16 11.66
CA THR A 204 -18.14 -4.37 12.28
C THR A 204 -17.26 -5.59 11.98
N GLU A 205 -17.62 -6.76 12.51
CA GLU A 205 -16.98 -8.05 12.17
C GLU A 205 -17.16 -8.48 10.70
N ARG A 206 -17.96 -7.75 9.92
CA ARG A 206 -18.15 -8.00 8.48
C ARG A 206 -17.39 -7.02 7.60
N SER A 207 -16.72 -6.04 8.20
CA SER A 207 -15.99 -5.01 7.47
C SER A 207 -14.70 -5.59 6.89
N ASN A 208 -14.32 -5.18 5.67
CA ASN A 208 -12.99 -5.49 5.16
C ASN A 208 -11.98 -4.59 5.88
N LEU A 209 -11.21 -5.12 6.84
CA LEU A 209 -10.30 -4.29 7.65
C LEU A 209 -9.06 -3.84 6.89
N TYR A 210 -8.70 -4.51 5.80
CA TYR A 210 -7.69 -3.99 4.88
C TYR A 210 -8.18 -2.74 4.14
N GLU A 211 -9.45 -2.73 3.71
CA GLU A 211 -10.05 -1.54 3.10
C GLU A 211 -10.12 -0.37 4.10
N VAL A 212 -10.57 -0.64 5.33
CA VAL A 212 -10.60 0.34 6.43
C VAL A 212 -9.20 0.91 6.68
N ALA A 213 -8.20 0.04 6.83
CA ALA A 213 -6.82 0.45 7.05
C ALA A 213 -6.26 1.26 5.87
N GLY A 214 -6.57 0.88 4.63
CA GLY A 214 -6.18 1.64 3.44
C GLY A 214 -6.77 3.04 3.42
N CYS A 215 -8.03 3.20 3.83
CA CYS A 215 -8.67 4.50 3.96
C CYS A 215 -7.99 5.35 5.03
N MET A 216 -7.68 4.79 6.21
CA MET A 216 -6.91 5.49 7.24
C MET A 216 -5.53 5.91 6.71
N LEU A 217 -4.80 5.01 6.06
CA LEU A 217 -3.49 5.35 5.51
C LEU A 217 -3.56 6.45 4.46
N ARG A 218 -4.58 6.49 3.58
CA ARG A 218 -4.74 7.59 2.61
C ARG A 218 -5.11 8.92 3.26
N LEU A 219 -5.80 8.88 4.40
CA LEU A 219 -6.04 10.09 5.18
C LEU A 219 -4.73 10.64 5.77
N ALA A 220 -3.85 9.80 6.28
CA ALA A 220 -2.57 10.24 6.88
C ALA A 220 -1.44 10.47 5.85
N MET A 221 -1.43 9.71 4.75
CA MET A 221 -0.37 9.67 3.75
C MET A 221 -0.90 10.10 2.39
N TRP A 222 -1.47 11.30 2.29
CA TRP A 222 -1.89 11.83 1.00
C TRP A 222 -0.66 12.31 0.20
N PRO A 223 -0.45 11.85 -1.05
CA PRO A 223 0.72 12.22 -1.83
C PRO A 223 0.78 13.74 -2.08
N THR A 224 1.97 14.32 -1.94
CA THR A 224 2.23 15.71 -2.33
C THR A 224 2.48 15.82 -3.83
N ASP A 225 2.45 17.04 -4.37
CA ASP A 225 2.84 17.27 -5.77
C ASP A 225 4.31 16.91 -6.03
N HIS A 226 5.17 16.96 -5.00
CA HIS A 226 6.53 16.48 -5.08
C HIS A 226 6.59 14.96 -5.36
N LEU A 227 5.83 14.15 -4.63
CA LEU A 227 5.79 12.70 -4.87
C LEU A 227 5.15 12.36 -6.23
N TRP A 228 4.12 13.09 -6.65
CA TRP A 228 3.53 12.92 -7.98
C TRP A 228 4.51 13.26 -9.11
N THR A 229 5.28 14.34 -8.95
CA THR A 229 6.31 14.71 -9.93
C THR A 229 7.40 13.64 -9.99
N ALA A 230 7.89 13.17 -8.83
CA ALA A 230 8.88 12.09 -8.78
C ALA A 230 8.37 10.78 -9.42
N LEU A 231 7.06 10.48 -9.29
CA LEU A 231 6.42 9.37 -9.98
C LEU A 231 6.43 9.54 -11.49
N ASP A 232 5.99 10.69 -12.00
CA ASP A 232 5.93 10.98 -13.43
C ASP A 232 7.33 10.90 -14.06
N ASP A 233 8.34 11.51 -13.40
CA ASP A 233 9.73 11.49 -13.86
C ASP A 233 10.31 10.06 -13.87
N SER A 234 10.01 9.27 -12.84
CA SER A 234 10.45 7.86 -12.74
C SER A 234 9.83 6.99 -13.83
N LEU A 235 8.54 7.18 -14.12
CA LEU A 235 7.86 6.48 -15.20
C LEU A 235 8.44 6.85 -16.57
N GLU A 236 8.62 8.14 -16.87
CA GLU A 236 9.21 8.60 -18.13
C GLU A 236 10.61 8.01 -18.33
N ALA A 237 11.47 8.05 -17.31
CA ALA A 237 12.81 7.50 -17.36
C ALA A 237 12.82 5.98 -17.64
N GLN A 238 11.98 5.21 -16.94
CA GLN A 238 11.93 3.75 -17.10
C GLN A 238 11.35 3.32 -18.45
N PHE A 239 10.35 4.04 -18.98
CA PHE A 239 9.83 3.76 -20.34
C PHE A 239 10.87 4.05 -21.42
N HIS A 240 11.63 5.14 -21.28
CA HIS A 240 12.75 5.43 -22.20
C HIS A 240 13.82 4.33 -22.18
N GLN A 241 14.14 3.80 -21.00
CA GLN A 241 15.11 2.71 -20.87
C GLN A 241 14.59 1.40 -21.49
N SER A 242 13.31 1.06 -21.30
CA SER A 242 12.72 -0.17 -21.86
C SER A 242 12.71 -0.18 -23.40
N ASN A 243 12.37 0.97 -24.01
CA ASN A 243 12.29 1.09 -25.47
C ASN A 243 13.64 0.93 -26.18
N GLN A 244 14.76 1.24 -25.51
CA GLN A 244 16.10 1.08 -26.10
C GLN A 244 16.51 -0.39 -26.29
N PHE A 245 15.88 -1.35 -25.60
CA PHE A 245 16.20 -2.78 -25.72
C PHE A 245 15.34 -3.50 -26.78
N SER A 246 14.33 -2.84 -27.34
CA SER A 246 13.43 -3.42 -28.32
C SER A 246 13.98 -3.19 -29.74
N SER A 247 14.76 -4.17 -30.23
CA SER A 247 15.23 -4.35 -31.62
C SER A 247 16.36 -3.45 -32.16
N PRO A 248 17.59 -3.99 -32.27
CA PRO A 248 18.69 -3.39 -33.05
C PRO A 248 18.49 -3.35 -34.57
N GLY A 249 17.31 -3.71 -35.09
CA GLY A 249 17.08 -4.02 -36.51
C GLY A 249 16.40 -2.93 -37.36
N ASP A 250 15.70 -1.98 -36.76
CA ASP A 250 14.89 -0.98 -37.49
C ASP A 250 15.37 0.45 -37.22
N ALA A 251 16.58 0.77 -37.71
CA ALA A 251 17.18 2.11 -37.60
C ALA A 251 16.46 3.20 -38.43
N SER A 252 15.37 2.88 -39.13
CA SER A 252 14.68 3.78 -40.06
C SER A 252 13.52 4.59 -39.45
N ALA A 253 13.10 4.31 -38.21
CA ALA A 253 11.95 4.98 -37.57
C ALA A 253 12.32 6.10 -36.57
N ALA A 254 13.61 6.39 -36.35
CA ALA A 254 14.07 7.26 -35.26
C ALA A 254 13.88 8.78 -35.46
N ASN A 255 13.32 9.25 -36.59
CA ASN A 255 13.31 10.68 -36.93
C ASN A 255 11.93 11.37 -36.90
N THR A 256 10.85 10.69 -36.54
CA THR A 256 9.60 11.37 -36.21
C THR A 256 9.58 11.63 -34.71
N GLY A 257 9.91 12.86 -34.30
CA GLY A 257 10.03 13.31 -32.90
C GLY A 257 8.74 13.30 -32.08
N ASP A 258 7.83 12.38 -32.37
CA ASP A 258 6.62 12.17 -31.60
C ASP A 258 6.96 11.21 -30.46
N LYS A 259 7.25 11.77 -29.27
CA LYS A 259 7.33 11.02 -28.02
C LYS A 259 5.95 10.42 -27.74
N SER A 260 5.62 9.32 -28.42
CA SER A 260 4.38 8.59 -28.20
C SER A 260 4.39 8.05 -26.78
N ILE A 261 3.71 8.76 -25.87
CA ILE A 261 3.53 8.33 -24.50
C ILE A 261 2.67 7.06 -24.55
N VAL A 262 3.24 5.95 -24.10
CA VAL A 262 2.52 4.67 -24.04
C VAL A 262 1.31 4.83 -23.13
N SER A 263 0.11 4.75 -23.71
CA SER A 263 -1.13 4.78 -22.96
C SER A 263 -1.39 3.41 -22.34
N THR A 264 -1.31 3.30 -21.01
CA THR A 264 -1.57 2.05 -20.29
C THR A 264 -2.83 2.16 -19.43
N SER A 265 -3.77 1.24 -19.62
CA SER A 265 -5.09 1.30 -18.95
C SER A 265 -5.16 0.53 -17.64
N LYS A 266 -4.18 -0.35 -17.37
CA LYS A 266 -4.09 -1.18 -16.17
C LYS A 266 -2.64 -1.31 -15.73
N GLN A 267 -2.43 -1.51 -14.43
CA GLN A 267 -1.12 -1.85 -13.88
C GLN A 267 -1.21 -3.15 -13.08
N ILE A 268 -0.30 -4.07 -13.39
CA ILE A 268 -0.03 -5.27 -12.59
C ILE A 268 1.32 -5.05 -11.92
N GLY A 269 1.33 -4.96 -10.60
CA GLY A 269 2.56 -4.89 -9.81
C GLY A 269 3.03 -6.27 -9.41
N PHE A 270 4.35 -6.42 -9.28
CA PHE A 270 5.03 -7.62 -8.81
C PHE A 270 5.89 -7.22 -7.63
N HIS A 271 5.88 -8.02 -6.57
CA HIS A 271 6.77 -7.82 -5.45
C HIS A 271 7.30 -9.13 -4.88
N PHE A 272 8.58 -9.39 -5.17
CA PHE A 272 9.32 -10.52 -4.64
C PHE A 272 10.27 -10.07 -3.52
N ARG A 273 10.17 -10.71 -2.35
CA ARG A 273 11.04 -10.52 -1.19
C ARG A 273 12.06 -11.65 -1.09
N CYS A 274 13.32 -11.24 -0.98
CA CYS A 274 14.52 -12.03 -0.76
C CYS A 274 15.11 -11.91 0.65
N GLY A 275 14.66 -10.91 1.41
CA GLY A 275 15.14 -10.65 2.76
C GLY A 275 16.31 -9.69 2.81
N ASP A 276 16.52 -9.10 3.98
CA ASP A 276 17.36 -7.92 4.17
C ASP A 276 18.85 -8.18 3.86
N THR A 277 19.28 -9.45 3.88
CA THR A 277 20.63 -9.86 3.48
C THR A 277 20.93 -9.58 2.01
N SER A 278 19.90 -9.49 1.14
CA SER A 278 20.07 -9.16 -0.27
C SER A 278 20.68 -7.78 -0.50
N PHE A 279 20.46 -6.83 0.41
CA PHE A 279 21.02 -5.47 0.34
C PHE A 279 22.49 -5.41 0.74
N SER A 280 23.01 -6.47 1.37
CA SER A 280 24.41 -6.55 1.81
C SER A 280 25.32 -7.30 0.83
N ALA A 281 24.75 -7.88 -0.23
CA ALA A 281 25.51 -8.65 -1.21
C ALA A 281 26.49 -7.77 -1.99
N THR A 282 27.75 -8.18 -2.07
CA THR A 282 28.75 -7.50 -2.89
C THR A 282 28.41 -7.65 -4.37
N LYS A 283 28.47 -6.56 -5.15
CA LYS A 283 28.46 -6.64 -6.62
C LYS A 283 29.53 -7.68 -7.02
N ASN A 284 29.12 -8.79 -7.65
CA ASN A 284 29.92 -9.97 -8.05
C ASN A 284 29.85 -11.23 -7.15
N SER A 285 29.06 -11.28 -6.09
CA SER A 285 28.78 -12.56 -5.43
C SER A 285 27.89 -13.45 -6.31
N ALA A 286 27.97 -14.77 -6.13
CA ALA A 286 27.01 -15.68 -6.75
C ALA A 286 25.57 -15.28 -6.35
N PRO A 287 24.57 -15.43 -7.25
CA PRO A 287 23.18 -15.13 -6.92
C PRO A 287 22.74 -15.88 -5.67
N ASN A 288 22.04 -15.21 -4.76
CA ASN A 288 21.48 -15.88 -3.58
C ASN A 288 20.48 -16.95 -4.06
N PRO A 289 20.66 -18.24 -3.70
CA PRO A 289 19.74 -19.31 -4.13
C PRO A 289 18.30 -19.14 -3.60
N GLU A 290 18.09 -18.31 -2.59
CA GLU A 290 16.75 -17.93 -2.09
C GLU A 290 16.11 -16.83 -2.95
N CYS A 291 16.88 -16.17 -3.83
CA CYS A 291 16.42 -15.07 -4.66
C CYS A 291 16.16 -15.42 -6.12
N TYR A 292 16.59 -16.60 -6.54
CA TYR A 292 16.57 -16.96 -7.94
C TYR A 292 16.15 -18.42 -8.08
N PHE A 293 15.23 -18.67 -9.00
CA PHE A 293 14.83 -20.03 -9.35
C PHE A 293 15.76 -20.60 -10.42
N ASP A 294 16.55 -21.62 -10.06
CA ASP A 294 17.43 -22.30 -11.03
C ASP A 294 16.64 -23.21 -11.97
N THR A 295 16.42 -22.75 -13.20
CA THR A 295 15.72 -23.51 -14.23
C THR A 295 16.52 -24.70 -14.76
N THR A 296 17.82 -24.79 -14.46
CA THR A 296 18.65 -25.95 -14.83
C THR A 296 18.45 -27.14 -13.89
N GLY A 297 17.82 -26.92 -12.72
CA GLY A 297 17.56 -27.95 -11.72
C GLY A 297 18.81 -28.38 -10.93
N LYS A 298 19.95 -27.70 -11.07
CA LYS A 298 21.16 -28.00 -10.30
C LYS A 298 21.02 -27.57 -8.84
N VAL A 299 20.32 -26.47 -8.60
CA VAL A 299 19.98 -25.96 -7.27
C VAL A 299 18.48 -26.11 -7.04
N PRO A 300 18.03 -26.99 -6.14
CA PRO A 300 16.61 -27.16 -5.87
C PRO A 300 16.03 -25.91 -5.19
N TRP A 301 14.86 -25.46 -5.66
CA TRP A 301 14.12 -24.37 -5.01
C TRP A 301 13.59 -24.81 -3.64
N LYS A 302 14.03 -24.13 -2.58
CA LYS A 302 13.61 -24.40 -1.20
C LYS A 302 12.62 -23.37 -0.64
N GLY A 303 12.27 -22.37 -1.44
CA GLY A 303 11.52 -21.23 -0.97
C GLY A 303 12.41 -20.12 -0.39
N THR A 304 11.75 -19.09 0.13
CA THR A 304 12.37 -18.01 0.90
C THR A 304 12.07 -18.20 2.38
N ALA A 305 13.05 -17.94 3.25
CA ALA A 305 12.92 -18.07 4.69
C ALA A 305 13.38 -16.79 5.41
N PHE A 306 12.53 -16.23 6.26
CA PHE A 306 12.78 -15.01 7.04
C PHE A 306 12.38 -15.23 8.48
N SER A 307 13.32 -15.66 9.33
CA SER A 307 13.06 -15.99 10.73
C SER A 307 11.93 -17.04 10.86
N ASP A 308 10.70 -16.59 11.16
CA ASP A 308 9.50 -17.43 11.34
C ASP A 308 8.63 -17.51 10.08
N ASP A 309 8.96 -16.74 9.04
CA ASP A 309 8.18 -16.64 7.81
C ASP A 309 8.81 -17.49 6.69
N HIS A 310 7.98 -18.24 5.97
CA HIS A 310 8.43 -19.07 4.84
C HIS A 310 7.49 -18.92 3.65
N SER A 311 8.05 -18.88 2.44
CA SER A 311 7.27 -18.95 1.19
C SER A 311 7.84 -19.99 0.26
N LEU A 312 6.97 -20.69 -0.48
CA LEU A 312 7.38 -21.57 -1.58
C LEU A 312 7.26 -20.91 -2.94
N ASP A 313 6.79 -19.67 -3.00
CA ASP A 313 6.62 -18.93 -4.25
C ASP A 313 8.00 -18.47 -4.75
N SER A 314 8.33 -18.82 -5.99
CA SER A 314 9.55 -18.38 -6.65
C SER A 314 9.31 -17.15 -7.55
N PRO A 315 10.37 -16.42 -7.97
CA PRO A 315 10.21 -15.34 -8.93
C PRO A 315 9.62 -15.83 -10.27
N LEU A 316 9.89 -17.08 -10.63
CA LEU A 316 9.30 -17.73 -11.80
C LEU A 316 7.79 -17.94 -11.66
N ASP A 317 7.31 -18.29 -10.47
CA ASP A 317 5.87 -18.45 -10.21
C ASP A 317 5.13 -17.11 -10.29
N GLU A 318 5.70 -16.05 -9.72
CA GLU A 318 5.14 -14.69 -9.85
C GLU A 318 5.05 -14.26 -11.31
N ALA A 319 6.11 -14.47 -12.10
CA ALA A 319 6.11 -14.15 -13.52
C ALA A 319 5.06 -14.94 -14.31
N LYS A 320 4.93 -16.25 -14.08
CA LYS A 320 3.91 -17.08 -14.73
C LYS A 320 2.50 -16.63 -14.38
N CYS A 321 2.25 -16.27 -13.12
CA CYS A 321 0.96 -15.67 -12.74
C CYS A 321 0.74 -14.34 -13.47
N GLY A 322 1.76 -13.49 -13.54
CA GLY A 322 1.73 -12.25 -14.30
C GLY A 322 1.37 -12.44 -15.77
N GLN A 323 2.02 -13.39 -16.47
CA GLN A 323 1.71 -13.70 -17.86
C GLN A 323 0.24 -14.06 -18.05
N LYS A 324 -0.32 -14.89 -17.17
CA LYS A 324 -1.73 -15.26 -17.21
C LYS A 324 -2.63 -14.02 -17.07
N LEU A 325 -2.33 -13.14 -16.11
CA LEU A 325 -3.10 -11.91 -15.88
C LEU A 325 -2.98 -10.92 -17.04
N LEU A 326 -1.78 -10.77 -17.62
CA LEU A 326 -1.52 -9.93 -18.78
C LEU A 326 -2.30 -10.43 -20.01
N GLN A 327 -2.25 -11.73 -20.29
CA GLN A 327 -3.02 -12.35 -21.38
C GLN A 327 -4.53 -12.17 -21.21
N GLN A 328 -5.04 -12.33 -19.98
CA GLN A 328 -6.44 -12.08 -19.65
C GLN A 328 -6.82 -10.61 -19.88
N ALA A 329 -5.97 -9.68 -19.46
CA ALA A 329 -6.22 -8.24 -19.60
C ALA A 329 -6.13 -7.76 -21.06
N SER A 330 -5.33 -8.41 -21.90
CA SER A 330 -5.17 -8.10 -23.33
C SER A 330 -6.19 -8.81 -24.24
N SER A 331 -6.95 -9.78 -23.72
CA SER A 331 -7.91 -10.54 -24.51
C SER A 331 -9.17 -9.70 -24.83
N PRO A 332 -9.56 -9.54 -26.11
CA PRO A 332 -10.75 -8.77 -26.52
C PRO A 332 -12.07 -9.32 -25.96
N ALA A 333 -12.07 -10.61 -25.60
CA ALA A 333 -13.26 -11.38 -25.22
C ALA A 333 -13.88 -11.01 -23.87
N THR A 334 -13.27 -10.11 -23.09
CA THR A 334 -13.83 -9.66 -21.79
C THR A 334 -14.72 -8.42 -21.92
N ALA A 335 -14.91 -7.87 -23.13
CA ALA A 335 -15.87 -6.78 -23.40
C ALA A 335 -17.31 -7.29 -23.65
N VAL A 336 -17.70 -8.42 -23.05
CA VAL A 336 -19.05 -9.00 -23.18
C VAL A 336 -19.99 -8.20 -22.28
N GLY A 337 -20.66 -7.22 -22.89
CA GLY A 337 -21.68 -6.40 -22.24
C GLY A 337 -22.16 -5.20 -23.06
N ALA A 338 -21.41 -4.77 -24.08
CA ALA A 338 -21.86 -3.71 -24.99
C ALA A 338 -22.45 -4.32 -26.28
N SER A 339 -23.77 -4.47 -26.28
CA SER A 339 -24.55 -4.85 -27.45
C SER A 339 -24.47 -3.81 -28.57
N ALA A 340 -24.48 -4.33 -29.79
CA ALA A 340 -24.94 -3.71 -31.05
C ALA A 340 -23.94 -2.86 -31.88
N SER A 341 -23.34 -3.54 -32.84
CA SER A 341 -23.41 -3.24 -34.29
C SER A 341 -23.22 -1.79 -34.74
N VAL A 342 -21.97 -1.43 -35.08
CA VAL A 342 -21.70 -0.53 -36.21
C VAL A 342 -20.49 -1.09 -36.96
N SER A 343 -20.73 -1.53 -38.19
CA SER A 343 -19.72 -1.92 -39.17
C SER A 343 -18.93 -0.70 -39.61
N GLY A 344 -17.78 -0.45 -38.99
CA GLY A 344 -16.85 0.62 -39.36
C GLY A 344 -15.40 0.18 -39.14
N SER A 345 -14.60 0.26 -40.20
CA SER A 345 -13.14 0.06 -40.35
C SER A 345 -12.30 -0.50 -39.18
N PRO A 346 -11.52 -1.58 -39.40
CA PRO A 346 -10.61 -2.17 -38.41
C PRO A 346 -9.28 -1.40 -38.27
N ASN A 347 -9.31 -0.06 -38.32
CA ASN A 347 -8.09 0.74 -38.23
C ASN A 347 -7.78 1.08 -36.77
N ASN A 348 -6.78 0.39 -36.23
CA ASN A 348 -5.93 0.80 -35.11
C ASN A 348 -6.66 1.32 -33.88
N SER A 349 -7.61 0.53 -33.36
CA SER A 349 -8.04 0.71 -31.99
C SER A 349 -6.85 0.41 -31.09
N ALA A 350 -6.14 1.46 -30.66
CA ALA A 350 -5.02 1.37 -29.73
C ALA A 350 -5.45 0.55 -28.51
N SER A 351 -5.06 -0.72 -28.49
CA SER A 351 -5.24 -1.59 -27.34
C SER A 351 -4.39 -1.00 -26.22
N GLY A 352 -5.01 -0.26 -25.31
CA GLY A 352 -4.30 0.35 -24.19
C GLY A 352 -3.45 -0.70 -23.48
N GLY A 353 -2.15 -0.44 -23.35
CA GLY A 353 -1.20 -1.39 -22.77
C GLY A 353 -1.53 -1.72 -21.31
N VAL A 354 -0.97 -2.83 -20.82
CA VAL A 354 -0.95 -3.14 -19.39
C VAL A 354 0.47 -2.91 -18.91
N LEU A 355 0.65 -2.04 -17.92
CA LEU A 355 1.95 -1.80 -17.29
C LEU A 355 2.27 -2.95 -16.34
N ALA A 356 3.46 -3.54 -16.47
CA ALA A 356 3.98 -4.50 -15.49
C ALA A 356 5.06 -3.81 -14.65
N TYR A 357 4.78 -3.49 -13.39
CA TYR A 357 5.73 -2.83 -12.49
C TYR A 357 6.36 -3.84 -11.54
N ILE A 358 7.67 -4.09 -11.64
CA ILE A 358 8.35 -5.15 -10.91
C ILE A 358 9.25 -4.55 -9.83
N ALA A 359 8.90 -4.76 -8.56
CA ALA A 359 9.72 -4.38 -7.42
C ALA A 359 10.30 -5.62 -6.72
N SER A 360 11.54 -5.54 -6.27
CA SER A 360 12.16 -6.56 -5.42
C SER A 360 13.31 -5.94 -4.62
N ASP A 361 13.60 -6.50 -3.45
CA ASP A 361 14.79 -6.25 -2.66
C ASP A 361 16.06 -6.90 -3.26
N ASN A 362 15.92 -7.70 -4.32
CA ASN A 362 17.03 -8.30 -5.06
C ASN A 362 16.91 -8.05 -6.57
N GLY A 363 18.01 -7.56 -7.16
CA GLY A 363 18.07 -7.25 -8.59
C GLY A 363 17.90 -8.49 -9.49
N ASP A 364 18.43 -9.64 -9.10
CA ASP A 364 18.36 -10.88 -9.89
C ASP A 364 16.93 -11.43 -9.95
N SER A 365 16.18 -11.35 -8.84
CA SER A 365 14.75 -11.70 -8.81
C SER A 365 13.96 -10.83 -9.77
N ALA A 366 14.17 -9.51 -9.74
CA ALA A 366 13.49 -8.58 -10.65
C ALA A 366 13.88 -8.82 -12.12
N VAL A 367 15.16 -9.14 -12.41
CA VAL A 367 15.61 -9.56 -13.74
C VAL A 367 14.91 -10.84 -14.19
N GLN A 368 14.84 -11.86 -13.34
CA GLN A 368 14.21 -13.13 -13.65
C GLN A 368 12.70 -12.99 -13.90
N ILE A 369 12.00 -12.18 -13.10
CA ILE A 369 10.58 -11.90 -13.32
C ILE A 369 10.40 -11.22 -14.67
N ASN A 370 11.17 -10.18 -14.95
CA ASN A 370 11.08 -9.41 -16.19
C ASN A 370 11.35 -10.28 -17.43
N SER A 371 12.44 -11.05 -17.41
CA SER A 371 12.83 -11.92 -18.53
C SER A 371 11.82 -13.04 -18.78
N THR A 372 11.24 -13.59 -17.71
CA THR A 372 10.19 -14.60 -17.82
C THR A 372 8.91 -13.99 -18.35
N LEU A 373 8.48 -12.83 -17.85
CA LEU A 373 7.28 -12.14 -18.32
C LEU A 373 7.35 -11.87 -19.82
N ALA A 374 8.54 -11.47 -20.31
CA ALA A 374 8.78 -11.08 -21.69
C ALA A 374 7.74 -10.07 -22.20
N TRP A 375 7.37 -9.12 -21.33
CA TRP A 375 6.31 -8.15 -21.59
C TRP A 375 6.91 -6.80 -22.01
N PRO A 376 6.53 -6.22 -23.17
CA PRO A 376 7.13 -4.98 -23.67
C PRO A 376 6.99 -3.76 -22.73
N PHE A 377 5.93 -3.74 -21.93
CA PHE A 377 5.64 -2.65 -20.98
C PHE A 377 6.01 -3.03 -19.54
N ALA A 378 6.98 -3.92 -19.37
CA ALA A 378 7.55 -4.20 -18.06
C ALA A 378 8.60 -3.16 -17.70
N ILE A 379 8.47 -2.59 -16.51
CA ILE A 379 9.43 -1.66 -15.92
C ILE A 379 9.81 -2.16 -14.53
N LYS A 380 11.00 -1.76 -14.09
CA LYS A 380 11.50 -2.08 -12.76
C LYS A 380 12.40 -0.94 -12.26
N PRO A 381 12.47 -0.73 -10.94
CA PRO A 381 13.45 0.16 -10.34
C PRO A 381 14.88 -0.10 -10.83
N PRO A 382 15.70 0.94 -11.03
CA PRO A 382 17.10 0.78 -11.39
C PRO A 382 17.92 0.16 -10.25
N GLU A 383 17.60 0.53 -9.00
CA GLU A 383 18.25 0.04 -7.79
C GLU A 383 17.23 -0.04 -6.64
N ALA A 384 17.33 -1.09 -5.83
CA ALA A 384 16.56 -1.24 -4.62
C ALA A 384 17.35 -0.65 -3.45
N CYS A 385 16.67 0.09 -2.58
CA CYS A 385 17.27 0.63 -1.36
C CYS A 385 16.44 0.24 -0.14
N HIS A 386 17.10 -0.02 0.99
CA HIS A 386 16.45 -0.34 2.26
C HIS A 386 16.67 0.79 3.27
N MET A 387 15.60 1.50 3.62
CA MET A 387 15.67 2.73 4.42
C MET A 387 16.25 2.55 5.83
N ASP A 388 16.21 1.34 6.42
CA ASP A 388 16.84 1.08 7.71
C ASP A 388 18.35 0.80 7.60
N ILE A 389 18.81 0.30 6.45
CA ILE A 389 20.20 -0.04 6.19
C ILE A 389 20.94 1.21 5.71
N GLN A 390 20.36 1.90 4.72
CA GLN A 390 20.90 3.13 4.16
C GLN A 390 20.02 4.32 4.56
N LYS A 391 20.38 4.96 5.67
CA LYS A 391 19.62 6.07 6.28
C LYS A 391 19.87 7.42 5.59
N SER A 392 19.70 7.47 4.26
CA SER A 392 19.80 8.71 3.49
C SER A 392 18.42 9.17 3.03
N THR A 393 18.23 10.49 2.91
CA THR A 393 17.01 11.10 2.36
C THR A 393 16.68 10.54 0.98
N HIS A 394 17.70 10.34 0.14
CA HIS A 394 17.53 9.74 -1.18
C HIS A 394 17.01 8.29 -1.11
N CYS A 395 17.55 7.46 -0.22
CA CYS A 395 17.08 6.10 -0.03
C CYS A 395 15.61 6.07 0.42
N THR A 396 15.26 6.86 1.45
CA THR A 396 13.87 6.93 1.94
C THR A 396 12.92 7.35 0.82
N LEU A 397 13.25 8.41 0.07
CA LEU A 397 12.39 8.88 -1.02
C LEU A 397 12.22 7.81 -2.10
N THR A 398 13.32 7.17 -2.53
CA THR A 398 13.30 6.10 -3.54
C THR A 398 12.49 4.89 -3.08
N THR A 399 12.69 4.41 -1.85
CA THR A 399 11.91 3.31 -1.27
C THR A 399 10.43 3.66 -1.17
N THR A 400 10.10 4.88 -0.70
CA THR A 400 8.73 5.39 -0.64
C THR A 400 8.10 5.47 -2.03
N LEU A 401 8.83 5.97 -3.03
CA LEU A 401 8.36 6.07 -4.40
C LEU A 401 8.05 4.68 -4.98
N HIS A 402 8.95 3.72 -4.81
CA HIS A 402 8.72 2.36 -5.30
C HIS A 402 7.54 1.67 -4.62
N TRP A 403 7.35 1.90 -3.32
CA TRP A 403 6.19 1.42 -2.58
C TRP A 403 4.90 2.06 -3.08
N PHE A 404 4.94 3.37 -3.33
CA PHE A 404 3.81 4.11 -3.85
C PHE A 404 3.44 3.66 -5.27
N MET A 405 4.42 3.50 -6.17
CA MET A 405 4.23 2.90 -7.50
C MET A 405 3.55 1.54 -7.41
N LEU A 406 4.04 0.66 -6.53
CA LEU A 406 3.44 -0.65 -6.31
C LEU A 406 1.98 -0.51 -5.86
N SER A 407 1.68 0.41 -4.94
CA SER A 407 0.34 0.63 -4.42
C SER A 407 -0.66 1.16 -5.44
N LEU A 408 -0.21 1.72 -6.57
CA LEU A 408 -1.08 2.17 -7.66
C LEU A 408 -1.58 1.01 -8.55
N SER A 409 -1.12 -0.21 -8.30
CA SER A 409 -1.49 -1.39 -9.10
C SER A 409 -2.96 -1.78 -8.92
N ASP A 410 -3.58 -2.23 -10.00
CA ASP A 410 -4.91 -2.84 -9.96
C ASP A 410 -4.85 -4.24 -9.35
N VAL A 411 -3.76 -4.96 -9.66
CA VAL A 411 -3.45 -6.28 -9.12
C VAL A 411 -1.98 -6.32 -8.72
N LEU A 412 -1.68 -6.99 -7.62
CA LEU A 412 -0.36 -7.21 -7.07
C LEU A 412 -0.10 -8.71 -6.94
N VAL A 413 0.88 -9.19 -7.70
CA VAL A 413 1.42 -10.54 -7.58
C VAL A 413 2.55 -10.51 -6.55
N MET A 414 2.49 -11.41 -5.57
CA MET A 414 3.47 -11.49 -4.48
C MET A 414 3.55 -12.90 -3.89
N GLN A 415 4.59 -13.15 -3.11
CA GLN A 415 4.78 -14.39 -2.36
C GLN A 415 3.72 -14.62 -1.27
N ALA A 416 3.19 -15.85 -1.22
CA ALA A 416 2.38 -16.36 -0.12
C ALA A 416 3.25 -16.81 1.06
N LEU A 417 2.90 -16.38 2.27
CA LEU A 417 3.39 -16.90 3.54
C LEU A 417 2.70 -18.23 3.83
N ILE A 418 3.50 -19.25 4.12
CA ILE A 418 3.05 -20.53 4.64
C ILE A 418 3.15 -20.46 6.17
N LYS A 419 1.99 -20.51 6.83
CA LYS A 419 1.93 -20.57 8.30
C LYS A 419 2.25 -22.00 8.75
N PRO A 420 3.29 -22.24 9.56
CA PRO A 420 3.49 -23.56 10.15
C PRO A 420 2.33 -23.90 11.12
N PRO A 421 1.97 -25.20 11.31
CA PRO A 421 0.82 -25.60 12.13
C PRO A 421 0.86 -25.08 13.58
N GLU A 422 2.04 -24.96 14.16
CA GLU A 422 2.28 -24.43 15.52
C GLU A 422 2.86 -23.01 15.51
N SER A 423 2.53 -22.22 14.49
CA SER A 423 3.05 -20.86 14.37
C SER A 423 2.58 -19.94 15.50
N VAL A 424 3.38 -18.89 15.76
CA VAL A 424 2.98 -17.74 16.57
C VAL A 424 1.73 -17.02 16.04
N TYR A 425 1.34 -17.32 14.80
CA TYR A 425 0.14 -16.80 14.14
C TYR A 425 -1.13 -17.58 14.43
N SER A 426 -1.05 -18.75 15.08
CA SER A 426 -2.21 -19.61 15.31
C SER A 426 -3.19 -19.01 16.32
N ASN A 427 -4.49 -19.06 15.99
CA ASN A 427 -5.58 -18.53 16.82
C ASN A 427 -5.53 -18.97 18.30
N SER A 428 -5.92 -18.06 19.21
CA SER A 428 -6.19 -18.42 20.61
C SER A 428 -7.55 -19.10 20.73
N PRO A 429 -7.88 -19.71 21.88
CA PRO A 429 -9.22 -20.25 22.11
C PRO A 429 -10.35 -19.23 21.88
N GLU A 430 -10.09 -17.94 22.12
CA GLU A 430 -11.06 -16.86 21.91
C GLU A 430 -11.32 -16.57 20.43
N THR A 431 -10.31 -16.79 19.57
CA THR A 431 -10.38 -16.52 18.12
C THR A 431 -10.46 -17.79 17.27
N ALA A 432 -10.58 -18.97 17.88
CA ALA A 432 -10.58 -20.27 17.20
C ALA A 432 -11.73 -20.47 16.19
N HIS A 433 -12.77 -19.65 16.28
CA HIS A 433 -13.89 -19.65 15.32
C HIS A 433 -13.52 -19.01 13.96
N LEU A 434 -12.40 -18.28 13.90
CA LEU A 434 -11.87 -17.74 12.66
C LEU A 434 -11.07 -18.84 11.95
N LYS A 435 -11.42 -19.12 10.69
CA LYS A 435 -10.68 -20.08 9.87
C LYS A 435 -9.40 -19.43 9.34
N ASP A 436 -8.25 -19.96 9.77
CA ASP A 436 -6.91 -19.55 9.29
C ASP A 436 -6.52 -20.30 8.01
N GLU A 437 -7.32 -20.18 6.94
CA GLU A 437 -7.11 -20.96 5.71
C GLU A 437 -6.50 -20.14 4.56
N GLU A 438 -6.51 -18.81 4.67
CA GLU A 438 -5.97 -17.93 3.62
C GLU A 438 -4.47 -17.72 3.83
N PRO A 439 -3.63 -18.02 2.83
CA PRO A 439 -2.24 -17.60 2.85
C PRO A 439 -2.17 -16.09 3.00
N ALA A 440 -1.15 -15.57 3.68
CA ALA A 440 -0.94 -14.14 3.85
C ALA A 440 0.21 -13.64 2.97
N PRO A 441 0.31 -12.35 2.60
CA PRO A 441 1.53 -11.83 2.00
C PRO A 441 2.72 -11.93 2.96
N ILE A 442 3.85 -12.48 2.52
CA ILE A 442 5.05 -12.57 3.37
C ILE A 442 5.68 -11.20 3.65
N SER A 443 5.69 -10.30 2.67
CA SER A 443 6.32 -8.99 2.83
C SER A 443 5.36 -7.94 3.39
N ALA A 444 5.76 -7.28 4.48
CA ALA A 444 5.07 -6.07 4.95
C ALA A 444 5.02 -4.98 3.87
N PHE A 445 6.07 -4.84 3.05
CA PHE A 445 6.12 -3.83 1.99
C PHE A 445 4.98 -3.98 0.99
N SER A 446 4.83 -5.17 0.39
CA SER A 446 3.75 -5.44 -0.58
C SER A 446 2.38 -5.53 0.06
N ARG A 447 2.29 -6.06 1.29
CA ARG A 447 1.03 -6.11 2.05
C ARG A 447 0.44 -4.72 2.26
N TYR A 448 1.23 -3.75 2.70
CA TYR A 448 0.72 -2.40 2.91
C TYR A 448 0.56 -1.61 1.62
N ALA A 449 1.33 -1.91 0.57
CA ALA A 449 1.04 -1.39 -0.77
C ALA A 449 -0.34 -1.87 -1.26
N ALA A 450 -0.67 -3.15 -1.05
CA ALA A 450 -1.99 -3.72 -1.34
C ALA A 450 -3.10 -3.05 -0.52
N ILE A 451 -2.92 -2.88 0.78
CA ILE A 451 -3.87 -2.17 1.66
C ILE A 451 -4.09 -0.72 1.17
N TYR A 452 -3.00 0.01 0.90
CA TYR A 452 -3.06 1.40 0.44
C TYR A 452 -3.63 1.56 -0.98
N SER A 453 -3.58 0.51 -1.80
CA SER A 453 -4.12 0.52 -3.17
C SER A 453 -5.62 0.72 -3.22
N LEU A 454 -6.36 0.29 -2.18
CA LEU A 454 -7.82 0.21 -2.14
C LEU A 454 -8.46 -0.55 -3.31
N SER A 455 -7.69 -1.35 -4.07
CA SER A 455 -8.23 -2.15 -5.16
C SER A 455 -8.95 -3.37 -4.59
N PRO A 456 -10.19 -3.67 -5.01
CA PRO A 456 -10.80 -4.96 -4.71
C PRO A 456 -9.97 -6.07 -5.35
N GLU A 457 -9.83 -7.20 -4.66
CA GLU A 457 -9.09 -8.36 -5.16
C GLU A 457 -7.64 -8.04 -5.58
N VAL A 458 -6.99 -7.07 -4.93
CA VAL A 458 -5.64 -6.65 -5.32
C VAL A 458 -4.61 -7.78 -5.23
N ILE A 459 -4.73 -8.70 -4.28
CA ILE A 459 -3.68 -9.67 -3.98
C ILE A 459 -3.83 -10.93 -4.85
N ARG A 460 -2.72 -11.31 -5.51
CA ARG A 460 -2.53 -12.60 -6.17
C ARG A 460 -1.26 -13.25 -5.64
N TYR A 461 -1.32 -14.55 -5.37
CA TYR A 461 -0.13 -15.32 -5.00
C TYR A 461 0.54 -15.88 -6.24
N GLY A 462 1.87 -15.78 -6.32
CA GLY A 462 2.62 -16.25 -7.49
C GLY A 462 2.33 -17.71 -7.79
N ARG A 463 2.44 -18.58 -6.77
CA ARG A 463 2.14 -20.00 -6.93
C ARG A 463 0.64 -20.23 -7.11
N GLY A 464 0.28 -20.85 -8.23
CA GLY A 464 -1.11 -21.15 -8.57
C GLY A 464 -1.97 -19.95 -9.01
N CYS A 465 -1.44 -18.72 -8.89
CA CYS A 465 -2.11 -17.49 -9.30
C CYS A 465 -3.50 -17.31 -8.67
N HIS A 466 -3.61 -17.67 -7.39
CA HIS A 466 -4.85 -17.60 -6.64
C HIS A 466 -5.12 -16.17 -6.12
N THR A 467 -6.37 -15.75 -6.15
CA THR A 467 -6.85 -14.50 -5.54
C THR A 467 -6.97 -14.69 -4.03
N ALA A 468 -6.36 -13.80 -3.24
CA ALA A 468 -6.57 -13.82 -1.80
C ALA A 468 -7.93 -13.23 -1.42
N ASN A 469 -8.62 -13.85 -0.46
CA ASN A 469 -9.79 -13.24 0.16
C ASN A 469 -9.34 -12.18 1.19
N THR A 470 -9.22 -10.92 0.74
CA THR A 470 -8.73 -9.82 1.60
C THR A 470 -9.57 -9.61 2.87
N THR A 471 -10.88 -9.83 2.81
CA THR A 471 -11.74 -9.74 4.00
C THR A 471 -11.36 -10.80 5.02
N ALA A 472 -11.31 -12.07 4.61
CA ALA A 472 -10.94 -13.17 5.50
C ALA A 472 -9.52 -13.00 6.05
N LEU A 473 -8.57 -12.65 5.17
CA LEU A 473 -7.19 -12.38 5.56
C LEU A 473 -7.09 -11.26 6.60
N SER A 474 -7.91 -10.21 6.50
CA SER A 474 -7.87 -9.07 7.43
C SER A 474 -8.25 -9.40 8.88
N TYR A 475 -8.79 -10.59 9.13
CA TYR A 475 -9.13 -11.10 10.46
C TYR A 475 -8.14 -12.12 11.03
N GLN A 476 -7.08 -12.46 10.30
CA GLN A 476 -6.07 -13.42 10.73
C GLN A 476 -4.80 -12.71 11.19
N THR A 477 -4.03 -13.33 12.07
CA THR A 477 -2.73 -12.79 12.47
C THR A 477 -1.65 -13.22 11.47
N HIS A 478 -0.78 -12.30 11.04
CA HIS A 478 0.36 -12.57 10.14
C HIS A 478 1.34 -11.39 10.12
N GLY A 479 2.63 -11.65 10.24
CA GLY A 479 3.69 -10.62 10.33
C GLY A 479 3.36 -9.51 11.33
N ASN A 480 3.24 -8.28 10.83
CA ASN A 480 2.91 -7.08 11.63
C ASN A 480 1.42 -6.74 11.72
N TRP A 481 0.53 -7.58 11.19
CA TRP A 481 -0.91 -7.50 11.38
C TRP A 481 -1.32 -8.47 12.49
N VAL A 482 -1.68 -7.92 13.67
CA VAL A 482 -1.77 -8.68 14.93
C VAL A 482 -3.19 -8.65 15.47
N CYS A 483 -3.88 -9.78 15.37
CA CYS A 483 -5.23 -9.94 15.88
C CYS A 483 -5.26 -10.65 17.26
N ASP A 484 -4.22 -11.41 17.56
CA ASP A 484 -4.06 -12.20 18.79
C ASP A 484 -2.76 -11.86 19.54
N PRO A 485 -2.75 -11.86 20.90
CA PRO A 485 -1.56 -11.49 21.67
C PRO A 485 -0.37 -12.46 21.60
N LYS A 486 -0.49 -13.66 21.02
CA LYS A 486 0.64 -14.61 20.96
C LYS A 486 1.89 -14.06 20.23
N MET A 487 1.73 -12.99 19.45
CA MET A 487 2.79 -12.35 18.64
C MET A 487 3.67 -11.33 19.37
N PHE A 488 3.50 -11.18 20.67
CA PHE A 488 4.41 -10.37 21.45
C PHE A 488 5.69 -11.19 21.77
N TYR A 489 6.84 -10.78 21.25
CA TYR A 489 8.10 -11.54 21.28
C TYR A 489 8.80 -11.58 22.66
#